data_AF-A0A1U7N8L7-F1
#
_entry.id   AF-A0A1U7N8L7-F1
#
_cell.length_a   1.000
_cell.length_b   1.000
_cell.length_c   1.000
_cell.angle_alpha   90.00
_cell.angle_beta   90.00
_cell.angle_gamma   90.00
#
_symmetry.space_group_name_H-M   'P 1'
#
loop_
_entity.id
_entity.type
_entity.pdbx_description
1 polymer ?
#
loop_
_entity_poly.entity_id
_entity_poly.type
_entity_poly.pdbx_seq_one_letter_code
_entity_poly.pdbx_strand_id
1 'polypeptide(L)' 'MITALLGCLKDEESGVRASAAETLAELGKPSSYVSSALAQWIELHQSSDYVGSGIDALWNLEIPQGSRE' A
#
# COMPACT_ATOMS: atom_id res chain seq x y z
N MET A 1 -10.70 7.76 -3.71
CA MET A 1 -9.34 7.83 -4.29
C MET A 1 -8.44 6.75 -3.70
N ILE A 2 -8.31 6.67 -2.37
CA ILE A 2 -7.57 5.58 -1.68
C ILE A 2 -8.15 4.19 -2.03
N THR A 3 -9.48 4.04 -2.05
CA THR A 3 -10.13 2.79 -2.48
C THR A 3 -9.81 2.35 -3.91
N ALA A 4 -9.53 3.29 -4.82
CA ALA A 4 -9.12 2.95 -6.19
C ALA A 4 -7.67 2.43 -6.19
N LEU A 5 -6.77 3.10 -5.46
CA LEU A 5 -5.38 2.66 -5.29
C LEU A 5 -5.28 1.31 -4.58
N LEU A 6 -6.11 1.06 -3.55
CA LEU A 6 -6.23 -0.26 -2.92
C LEU A 6 -6.72 -1.33 -3.92
N GLY A 7 -7.54 -0.94 -4.90
CA GLY A 7 -7.93 -1.79 -6.01
C GLY A 7 -6.77 -2.14 -6.94
N CYS A 8 -5.83 -1.21 -7.13
CA CYS A 8 -4.62 -1.42 -7.95
C CYS A 8 -3.55 -2.27 -7.25
N LEU A 9 -3.59 -2.43 -5.92
CA LEU A 9 -2.67 -3.32 -5.20
C LEU A 9 -2.86 -4.80 -5.52
N LYS A 10 -4.03 -5.17 -6.05
CA LYS A 10 -4.35 -6.54 -6.53
C LYS A 10 -4.34 -6.65 -8.05
N ASP A 11 -3.79 -5.65 -8.73
CA ASP A 11 -3.64 -5.70 -10.18
C ASP A 11 -2.64 -6.80 -10.56
N GLU A 12 -2.86 -7.45 -11.70
CA GLU A 12 -1.96 -8.51 -12.17
C GLU A 12 -0.59 -7.94 -12.57
N GLU A 13 -0.57 -6.69 -13.04
CA GLU A 13 0.67 -6.03 -13.44
C GLU A 13 1.46 -5.55 -12.22
N SER A 14 2.70 -6.05 -12.09
CA SER A 14 3.59 -5.68 -10.99
C SER A 14 3.92 -4.19 -10.95
N GLY A 15 3.98 -3.53 -12.11
CA GLY A 15 4.18 -2.08 -12.21
C GLY A 15 3.03 -1.29 -11.59
N VAL A 16 1.79 -1.69 -11.89
CA VAL A 16 0.58 -1.06 -11.32
C VAL A 16 0.54 -1.24 -9.80
N ARG A 17 0.86 -2.42 -9.28
CA ARG A 17 0.91 -2.67 -7.83
C ARG A 17 1.95 -1.78 -7.13
N ALA A 18 3.17 -1.72 -7.66
CA ALA A 18 4.24 -0.93 -7.09
C ALA A 18 3.90 0.57 -7.10
N SER A 19 3.37 1.06 -8.21
CA SER A 19 2.97 2.46 -8.35
C SER A 19 1.81 2.83 -7.42
N ALA A 20 0.85 1.91 -7.23
CA ALA A 20 -0.23 2.09 -6.26
C ALA A 20 0.28 2.15 -4.82
N ALA A 21 1.19 1.26 -4.44
CA ALA A 21 1.82 1.24 -3.12
C ALA A 21 2.61 2.53 -2.84
N GLU A 22 3.40 2.99 -3.81
CA GLU A 22 4.17 4.22 -3.71
C GLU A 22 3.27 5.45 -3.59
N THR A 23 2.24 5.54 -4.44
CA THR A 23 1.24 6.63 -4.40
C THR A 23 0.52 6.66 -3.05
N LEU A 24 0.16 5.49 -2.49
CA LEU A 24 -0.45 5.39 -1.16
C LEU A 24 0.51 5.87 -0.07
N ALA A 25 1.78 5.49 -0.11
CA ALA A 25 2.78 5.96 0.84
C ALA A 25 2.98 7.48 0.79
N GLU A 26 3.03 8.07 -0.42
CA GLU A 26 3.11 9.52 -0.59
C GLU A 26 1.85 10.24 -0.08
N LEU A 27 0.66 9.70 -0.35
CA LEU A 27 -0.61 10.23 0.17
C LEU A 27 -0.76 10.07 1.68
N GLY A 28 -0.15 9.06 2.28
CA GLY A 28 -0.25 8.77 3.70
C GLY A 28 0.71 9.57 4.58
N LYS A 29 1.83 10.07 4.05
CA LYS A 29 2.75 10.99 4.77
C LYS A 29 2.02 12.17 5.44
N PRO A 30 1.01 12.81 4.81
CA PRO A 30 0.18 13.83 5.47
C PRO A 30 -1.10 13.29 6.13
N SER A 31 -1.47 12.01 5.99
CA SER A 31 -2.79 11.51 6.37
C SER A 31 -2.77 10.12 7.00
N SER A 32 -3.05 10.07 8.31
CA SER A 32 -3.24 8.83 9.08
C SER A 32 -4.44 7.98 8.62
N TYR A 33 -5.30 8.53 7.75
CA TYR A 33 -6.40 7.77 7.15
C TYR A 33 -5.89 6.68 6.20
N VAL A 34 -4.76 6.89 5.52
CA VAL A 34 -4.20 5.91 4.58
C VAL A 34 -3.67 4.68 5.31
N SER A 35 -2.99 4.85 6.45
CA SER A 35 -2.52 3.71 7.26
C SER A 35 -3.68 2.85 7.75
N SER A 36 -4.76 3.47 8.22
CA SER A 36 -5.95 2.75 8.68
C SER A 36 -6.67 2.01 7.53
N ALA A 37 -6.75 2.61 6.34
CA ALA A 37 -7.34 1.98 5.16
C ALA A 37 -6.49 0.81 4.64
N LEU A 38 -5.16 0.95 4.62
CA LEU A 38 -4.23 -0.12 4.27
C LEU A 38 -4.31 -1.28 5.26
N ALA A 39 -4.33 -1.00 6.57
CA ALA A 39 -4.45 -2.03 7.61
C ALA A 39 -5.74 -2.86 7.44
N GLN A 40 -6.88 -2.19 7.22
CA GLN A 40 -8.14 -2.88 6.94
C GLN A 40 -8.08 -3.72 5.65
N TRP A 41 -7.45 -3.18 4.59
CA TRP A 41 -7.34 -3.91 3.33
C TRP A 41 -6.49 -5.17 3.47
N ILE A 42 -5.37 -5.09 4.20
CA ILE A 42 -4.51 -6.25 4.51
C ILE A 42 -5.30 -7.29 5.28
N GLU A 43 -6.06 -6.89 6.31
CA GLU A 43 -6.87 -7.82 7.12
C GLU A 43 -7.95 -8.52 6.28
N LEU A 44 -8.60 -7.80 5.37
CA LEU A 44 -9.57 -8.32 4.42
C LEU A 44 -8.96 -9.23 3.34
N HIS A 45 -7.70 -9.04 2.98
CA HIS A 45 -7.04 -9.71 1.85
C HIS A 45 -5.82 -10.52 2.29
N GLN A 46 -5.73 -10.88 3.58
CA GLN A 46 -4.58 -11.59 4.17
C GLN A 46 -4.27 -12.95 3.51
N SER A 47 -5.28 -13.57 2.88
CA SER A 47 -5.15 -14.84 2.16
C SER A 47 -4.86 -14.67 0.66
N SER A 48 -4.70 -13.44 0.18
CA SER A 48 -4.43 -13.14 -1.23
C SER A 48 -2.93 -13.15 -1.50
N ASP A 49 -2.52 -13.66 -2.66
CA ASP A 49 -1.12 -13.58 -3.14
C ASP A 49 -0.60 -12.12 -3.25
N TYR A 50 -1.51 -11.15 -3.37
CA TYR A 50 -1.18 -9.72 -3.47
C TYR A 50 -1.08 -9.00 -2.12
N VAL A 51 -1.31 -9.69 -1.00
CA VAL A 51 -1.25 -9.09 0.34
C VAL A 51 0.12 -8.45 0.61
N GLY A 52 1.19 -9.03 0.06
CA GLY A 52 2.55 -8.51 0.16
C GLY A 52 2.67 -7.06 -0.32
N SER A 53 1.95 -6.68 -1.37
CA SER A 53 1.94 -5.30 -1.87
C SER A 53 1.28 -4.31 -0.90
N GLY A 54 0.25 -4.74 -0.17
CA GLY A 54 -0.36 -3.93 0.89
C GLY A 54 0.57 -3.75 2.08
N ILE A 55 1.29 -4.81 2.47
CA ILE A 55 2.27 -4.78 3.55
C ILE A 55 3.45 -3.87 3.16
N ASP A 56 3.97 -3.98 1.94
CA ASP A 56 5.02 -3.10 1.42
C ASP A 56 4.58 -1.64 1.41
N ALA A 57 3.33 -1.35 1.02
CA ALA A 57 2.79 0.00 1.05
C ALA A 57 2.71 0.56 2.49
N LEU A 58 2.29 -0.26 3.45
CA LEU A 58 2.25 0.11 4.87
C LEU A 58 3.67 0.33 5.43
N TRP A 59 4.61 -0.55 5.06
CA TRP A 59 6.00 -0.44 5.45
C TRP A 59 6.67 0.82 4.89
N ASN A 60 6.42 1.14 3.62
CA ASN A 60 6.89 2.38 2.97
C ASN A 60 6.25 3.64 3.54
N LEU A 61 5.06 3.51 4.13
CA LEU A 61 4.38 4.60 4.81
C LEU A 61 5.04 4.93 6.15
N GLU A 62 5.38 3.92 6.95
CA GLU A 62 6.02 4.10 8.25
C GLU A 62 7.52 4.35 8.17
N ILE A 63 8.19 3.81 7.14
CA ILE A 63 9.64 3.97 6.93
C ILE A 63 9.88 4.82 5.68
N PRO A 64 10.32 6.09 5.83
CA PRO A 64 10.72 6.89 4.68
C PRO A 64 11.90 6.22 3.97
N GLN A 65 11.85 6.21 2.63
CA GLN A 65 12.78 5.56 1.67
C GLN A 65 14.29 5.87 1.85
N GLY A 66 14.69 6.63 2.86
CA GLY A 66 16.10 6.92 3.20
C GLY A 66 16.78 5.86 4.06
N SER A 67 16.11 4.75 4.41
CA SER A 67 16.64 3.73 5.34
C SER A 67 16.66 2.31 4.76
N ARG A 68 16.85 2.18 3.44
CA ARG A 68 17.11 0.90 2.77
C ARG A 68 18.57 0.86 2.36
N GLU A 69 19.45 0.57 3.34
CA GLU A 69 20.87 0.27 3.13
C GLU A 69 21.06 -1.07 2.40
#